data_AF-A0A0G0MGZ3-F1
#
_entry.id   AF-A0A0G0MGZ3-F1
#
_cell.length_a   1.000
_cell.length_b   1.000
_cell.length_c   1.000
_cell.angle_alpha   90.00
_cell.angle_beta   90.00
_cell.angle_gamma   90.00
#
_symmetry.space_group_name_H-M   'P 1'
#
loop_
_entity.id
_entity.type
_entity.pdbx_description
1 polymer ?
#
loop_
_entity_poly.entity_id
_entity_poly.type
_entity_poly.pdbx_seq_one_letter_code
_entity_poly.pdbx_strand_id
1 'polypeptide(L)'
;MHKDKGAIRGVPTGFRDLDNLLAGLQKSDLVILAARPSVGKSAFALNIADHVACEHKKAVGIFSLEMSKEQIIDRLLCLRGSVDSWKLRTGNLEDEDFGKLNYAMGMLSETPIFIDDSPFLNVMEIRTKGRRLLMEQDVGLIVIDYLQLMSGMSKHGSDNRVQEVSEISRSLKALARELNVPILALSQLSRAVEHRPDKKPILADLRESGCLTGDTIT
;
A
#
# COMPACT_ATOMS: atom_id res chain seq x y z
N MET A 1 -12.03 -5.70 31.86
CA MET A 1 -11.47 -5.91 30.50
C MET A 1 -12.08 -7.17 29.90
N HIS A 2 -13.30 -7.11 29.36
CA HIS A 2 -13.94 -8.20 28.61
C HIS A 2 -15.17 -7.63 27.88
N LYS A 3 -14.98 -6.93 26.76
CA LYS A 3 -16.12 -6.52 25.89
C LYS A 3 -15.97 -6.91 24.41
N ASP A 4 -14.80 -7.34 23.95
CA ASP A 4 -14.57 -7.61 22.53
C ASP A 4 -14.11 -9.05 22.26
N LYS A 5 -14.90 -10.05 22.68
CA LYS A 5 -14.67 -11.43 22.23
C LYS A 5 -15.12 -11.54 20.77
N GLY A 6 -14.19 -11.32 19.83
CA GLY A 6 -14.39 -11.55 18.39
C GLY A 6 -14.19 -10.34 17.49
N ALA A 7 -13.98 -9.13 18.04
CA ALA A 7 -13.63 -7.97 17.23
C ALA A 7 -12.14 -8.03 16.84
N ILE A 8 -11.86 -7.84 15.55
CA ILE A 8 -10.49 -7.65 15.04
C ILE A 8 -9.92 -6.40 15.74
N ARG A 9 -8.79 -6.55 16.43
CA ARG A 9 -8.18 -5.47 17.23
C ARG A 9 -7.53 -4.40 16.33
N GLY A 10 -6.97 -4.82 15.21
CA GLY A 10 -6.36 -3.97 14.20
C GLY A 10 -7.37 -3.46 13.17
N VAL A 11 -6.87 -2.74 12.18
CA VAL A 11 -7.64 -2.29 11.02
C VAL A 11 -7.86 -3.49 10.08
N PRO A 12 -9.11 -3.90 9.82
CA PRO A 12 -9.37 -5.07 8.98
C PRO A 12 -8.92 -4.84 7.53
N THR A 13 -8.37 -5.88 6.92
CA THR A 13 -7.89 -5.84 5.53
C THR A 13 -9.00 -6.12 4.52
N GLY A 14 -10.12 -6.70 4.98
CA GLY A 14 -11.21 -7.17 4.13
C GLY A 14 -11.03 -8.61 3.65
N PHE A 15 -9.87 -9.22 3.94
CA PHE A 15 -9.58 -10.62 3.66
C PHE A 15 -9.64 -11.40 4.96
N ARG A 16 -10.74 -12.14 5.19
CA ARG A 16 -11.00 -12.84 6.45
C ARG A 16 -9.84 -13.74 6.90
N ASP A 17 -9.24 -14.50 5.99
CA ASP A 17 -8.13 -15.40 6.32
C ASP A 17 -6.88 -14.63 6.74
N LEU A 18 -6.61 -13.49 6.09
CA LEU A 18 -5.49 -12.63 6.45
C LEU A 18 -5.76 -11.93 7.79
N ASP A 19 -6.97 -11.46 8.03
CA ASP A 19 -7.36 -10.81 9.28
C ASP A 19 -7.32 -11.78 10.46
N ASN A 20 -7.65 -13.05 10.25
CA ASN A 20 -7.51 -14.09 11.28
C ASN A 20 -6.03 -14.34 11.65
N LEU A 21 -5.12 -14.23 10.67
CA LEU A 21 -3.69 -14.42 10.89
C LEU A 21 -3.03 -13.19 11.55
N LEU A 22 -3.42 -11.99 11.13
CA LEU A 22 -2.80 -10.74 11.59
C LEU A 22 -3.53 -10.09 12.77
N ALA A 23 -4.76 -10.53 13.07
CA ALA A 23 -5.72 -9.80 13.91
C ALA A 23 -5.97 -8.37 13.39
N GLY A 24 -5.94 -8.19 12.07
CA GLY A 24 -5.97 -6.90 11.36
C GLY A 24 -4.62 -6.17 11.39
N LEU A 25 -4.50 -5.09 10.62
CA LEU A 25 -3.30 -4.25 10.60
C LEU A 25 -3.19 -3.44 11.89
N GLN A 26 -2.15 -3.70 12.68
CA GLN A 26 -2.00 -3.03 13.97
C GLN A 26 -1.43 -1.62 13.82
N LYS A 27 -1.85 -0.72 14.69
CA LYS A 27 -1.26 0.62 14.78
C LYS A 27 0.23 0.51 15.10
N SER A 28 1.02 1.45 14.58
CA SER A 28 2.47 1.49 14.74
C SER A 28 3.26 0.39 14.01
N ASP A 29 2.59 -0.45 13.22
CA ASP A 29 3.25 -1.48 12.42
C ASP A 29 3.62 -1.01 11.01
N LEU A 30 4.78 -1.49 10.58
CA LEU A 30 5.21 -1.43 9.20
C LEU A 30 4.98 -2.82 8.61
N VAL A 31 4.06 -2.92 7.66
CA VAL A 31 3.74 -4.16 6.96
C VAL A 31 4.35 -4.05 5.56
N ILE A 32 5.20 -5.01 5.20
CA ILE A 32 5.84 -5.05 3.89
C ILE A 32 5.10 -6.04 3.00
N LEU A 33 4.51 -5.55 1.91
CA LEU A 33 3.96 -6.40 0.86
C LEU A 33 4.95 -6.48 -0.30
N ALA A 34 5.52 -7.67 -0.50
CA ALA A 34 6.51 -7.90 -1.54
C ALA A 34 6.08 -8.95 -2.55
N ALA A 35 6.21 -8.62 -3.82
CA ALA A 35 5.94 -9.53 -4.91
C ALA A 35 6.80 -9.17 -6.14
N ARG A 36 6.80 -10.04 -7.15
CA ARG A 36 7.36 -9.72 -8.46
C ARG A 36 6.46 -8.72 -9.22
N PRO A 37 7.01 -7.97 -10.20
CA PRO A 37 6.21 -7.17 -11.11
C PRO A 37 5.05 -7.95 -11.68
N SER A 38 3.93 -7.27 -11.88
CA SER A 38 2.71 -7.83 -12.51
C SER A 38 2.00 -8.96 -11.75
N VAL A 39 2.44 -9.33 -10.53
CA VAL A 39 1.74 -10.34 -9.70
C VAL A 39 0.45 -9.80 -9.04
N GLY A 40 0.26 -8.48 -9.03
CA GLY A 40 -0.93 -7.84 -8.44
C GLY A 40 -0.69 -7.16 -7.09
N LYS A 41 0.57 -6.88 -6.74
CA LYS A 41 0.98 -6.20 -5.50
C LYS A 41 0.17 -4.92 -5.21
N SER A 42 0.16 -3.97 -6.15
CA SER A 42 -0.58 -2.71 -5.99
C SER A 42 -2.09 -2.92 -6.03
N ALA A 43 -2.59 -3.89 -6.82
CA ALA A 43 -4.02 -4.22 -6.83
C ALA A 43 -4.49 -4.74 -5.46
N PHE A 44 -3.69 -5.60 -4.82
CA PHE A 44 -3.97 -6.11 -3.48
C PHE A 44 -3.96 -4.99 -2.44
N ALA A 45 -2.97 -4.09 -2.46
CA ALA A 45 -2.94 -2.95 -1.55
C ALA A 45 -4.10 -1.98 -1.77
N LEU A 46 -4.52 -1.73 -3.02
CA LEU A 46 -5.69 -0.91 -3.33
C LEU A 46 -7.00 -1.56 -2.85
N ASN A 47 -7.12 -2.89 -2.88
CA ASN A 47 -8.27 -3.59 -2.31
C ASN A 47 -8.35 -3.38 -0.79
N ILE A 48 -7.23 -3.47 -0.08
CA ILE A 48 -7.18 -3.19 1.36
C ILE A 48 -7.53 -1.73 1.63
N ALA A 49 -6.93 -0.78 0.89
CA ALA A 49 -7.19 0.64 1.03
C ALA A 49 -8.68 0.98 0.82
N ASP A 50 -9.26 0.45 -0.25
CA ASP A 50 -10.68 0.59 -0.55
C ASP A 50 -11.55 0.00 0.56
N HIS A 51 -11.26 -1.19 1.07
CA HIS A 51 -12.02 -1.78 2.17
C HIS A 51 -11.98 -0.91 3.45
N VAL A 52 -10.79 -0.42 3.82
CA VAL A 52 -10.62 0.46 4.98
C VAL A 52 -11.39 1.78 4.82
N ALA A 53 -11.34 2.39 3.64
CA ALA A 53 -12.01 3.66 3.39
C ALA A 53 -13.53 3.53 3.24
N CYS A 54 -13.99 2.52 2.49
CA CYS A 54 -15.39 2.38 2.11
C CYS A 54 -16.22 1.69 3.20
N GLU A 55 -15.73 0.57 3.76
CA GLU A 55 -16.48 -0.24 4.72
C GLU A 55 -16.27 0.25 6.16
N HIS A 56 -15.05 0.69 6.49
CA HIS A 56 -14.71 1.15 7.83
C HIS A 56 -14.72 2.68 7.99
N LYS A 57 -14.95 3.43 6.91
CA LYS A 57 -15.03 4.90 6.90
C LYS A 57 -13.83 5.59 7.56
N LYS A 58 -12.64 4.98 7.45
CA LYS A 58 -11.38 5.54 7.94
C LYS A 58 -10.55 6.10 6.80
N ALA A 59 -9.87 7.21 7.06
CA ALA A 59 -9.04 7.83 6.04
C ALA A 59 -7.85 6.95 5.65
N VAL A 60 -7.56 6.91 4.35
CA VAL A 60 -6.41 6.19 3.79
C VAL A 60 -5.54 7.14 2.99
N GLY A 61 -4.27 7.26 3.38
CA GLY A 61 -3.26 8.00 2.61
C GLY A 61 -2.51 7.06 1.67
N ILE A 62 -2.56 7.31 0.36
CA ILE A 62 -1.86 6.54 -0.67
C ILE A 62 -0.78 7.43 -1.27
N PHE A 63 0.48 7.10 -0.99
CA PHE A 63 1.66 7.76 -1.55
C PHE A 63 2.20 6.91 -2.69
N SER A 64 2.11 7.42 -3.92
CA SER A 64 2.45 6.70 -5.14
C SER A 64 3.61 7.36 -5.86
N LEU A 65 4.63 6.55 -6.18
CA LEU A 65 5.84 6.89 -6.91
C LEU A 65 5.85 6.23 -8.30
N GLU A 66 5.07 5.16 -8.50
CA GLU A 66 5.00 4.44 -9.78
C GLU A 66 3.77 4.82 -10.61
N MET A 67 2.63 5.02 -9.94
CA MET A 67 1.35 5.27 -10.61
C MET A 67 0.89 6.71 -10.40
N SER A 68 0.28 7.30 -11.43
CA SER A 68 -0.40 8.59 -11.26
C SER A 68 -1.68 8.43 -10.45
N LYS A 69 -2.17 9.54 -9.91
CA LYS A 69 -3.44 9.61 -9.19
C LYS A 69 -4.60 9.10 -10.05
N GLU A 70 -4.64 9.47 -11.34
CA GLU A 70 -5.68 9.02 -12.28
C GLU A 70 -5.66 7.50 -12.43
N GLN A 71 -4.47 6.90 -12.57
CA GLN A 71 -4.35 5.44 -12.69
C GLN A 71 -4.82 4.70 -11.44
N ILE A 72 -4.62 5.28 -10.26
CA ILE A 72 -5.12 4.71 -9.01
C ILE A 72 -6.64 4.82 -8.95
N ILE A 73 -7.20 5.99 -9.30
CA ILE A 73 -8.65 6.23 -9.34
C ILE A 73 -9.33 5.26 -10.31
N ASP A 74 -8.80 5.10 -11.52
CA ASP A 74 -9.33 4.16 -12.53
C ASP A 74 -9.40 2.74 -11.98
N ARG A 75 -8.37 2.30 -11.24
CA ARG A 75 -8.37 0.97 -10.61
C ARG A 75 -9.40 0.85 -9.51
N LEU A 76 -9.59 1.87 -8.68
CA LEU A 76 -10.63 1.88 -7.64
C LEU A 76 -12.03 1.86 -8.26
N LEU A 77 -12.25 2.58 -9.35
CA LEU A 77 -13.50 2.57 -10.10
C LEU A 77 -13.78 1.18 -10.70
N CYS A 78 -12.80 0.57 -11.34
CA CYS A 78 -12.94 -0.81 -11.85
C CYS A 78 -13.22 -1.80 -10.71
N LEU A 79 -12.54 -1.65 -9.57
CA LEU A 79 -12.71 -2.51 -8.40
C LEU A 79 -14.16 -2.45 -7.88
N ARG A 80 -14.71 -1.25 -7.70
CA ARG A 80 -16.06 -1.06 -7.15
C ARG A 80 -17.18 -1.25 -8.17
N GLY A 81 -16.96 -0.82 -9.41
CA GLY A 81 -17.93 -0.92 -10.49
C GLY A 81 -17.99 -2.32 -11.12
N SER A 82 -17.02 -3.20 -10.85
CA SER A 82 -16.87 -4.49 -11.55
C SER A 82 -16.84 -4.30 -13.08
N VAL A 83 -16.08 -3.30 -13.53
CA VAL A 83 -15.89 -2.97 -14.95
C VAL A 83 -14.49 -3.37 -15.39
N ASP A 84 -14.40 -3.94 -16.59
CA ASP A 84 -13.12 -4.34 -17.18
C ASP A 84 -12.17 -3.13 -17.33
N SER A 85 -10.97 -3.23 -16.77
CA SER A 85 -9.96 -2.17 -16.80
C SER A 85 -9.44 -1.83 -18.20
N TRP A 86 -9.48 -2.76 -19.15
CA TRP A 86 -9.14 -2.53 -20.54
C TRP A 86 -10.23 -1.71 -21.25
N LYS A 87 -11.50 -2.00 -20.99
CA LYS A 87 -12.62 -1.20 -21.51
C LYS A 87 -12.52 0.25 -21.02
N LEU A 88 -12.28 0.45 -19.72
CA LEU A 88 -12.08 1.79 -19.16
C LEU A 88 -10.88 2.51 -19.79
N ARG A 89 -9.74 1.81 -19.93
CA ARG A 89 -8.52 2.37 -20.53
C ARG A 89 -8.69 2.74 -22.01
N THR A 90 -9.44 1.96 -22.76
CA THR A 90 -9.65 2.17 -24.21
C THR A 90 -10.84 3.08 -24.52
N GLY A 91 -11.66 3.39 -23.52
CA GLY A 91 -12.93 4.09 -23.70
C GLY A 91 -14.02 3.26 -24.39
N ASN A 92 -13.79 1.96 -24.63
CA ASN A 92 -14.74 1.06 -25.26
C ASN A 92 -15.75 0.51 -24.24
N LEU A 93 -16.50 1.44 -23.63
CA LEU A 93 -17.49 1.17 -22.60
C LEU A 93 -18.87 0.99 -23.22
N GLU A 94 -19.62 0.01 -22.71
CA GLU A 94 -21.04 -0.16 -23.04
C GLU A 94 -21.91 0.70 -22.10
N ASP A 95 -23.17 0.96 -22.48
CA ASP A 95 -24.09 1.77 -21.67
C ASP A 95 -24.24 1.25 -20.23
N GLU A 96 -24.20 -0.08 -20.04
CA GLU A 96 -24.22 -0.70 -18.71
C GLU A 96 -22.94 -0.38 -17.90
N ASP A 97 -21.79 -0.33 -18.57
CA ASP A 97 -20.51 -0.01 -17.92
C ASP A 97 -20.53 1.44 -17.39
N PHE A 98 -21.13 2.38 -18.13
CA PHE A 98 -21.31 3.75 -17.65
C PHE A 98 -22.18 3.83 -16.39
N GLY A 99 -23.26 3.03 -16.32
CA GLY A 99 -24.09 2.93 -15.12
C GLY A 99 -23.31 2.45 -13.90
N LYS A 100 -22.50 1.39 -14.08
CA LYS A 100 -21.62 0.83 -13.03
C LYS A 100 -20.55 1.81 -12.57
N LEU A 101 -19.91 2.51 -13.51
CA LEU A 101 -18.88 3.51 -13.20
C LEU A 101 -19.48 4.71 -12.45
N ASN A 102 -20.64 5.22 -12.87
CA ASN A 102 -21.31 6.32 -12.18
C ASN A 102 -21.67 5.95 -10.73
N TYR A 103 -22.15 4.73 -10.50
CA TYR A 103 -22.40 4.24 -9.14
C TYR A 103 -21.10 4.17 -8.31
N ALA A 104 -20.02 3.61 -8.89
CA ALA A 104 -18.72 3.55 -8.23
C ALA A 104 -18.14 4.95 -7.92
N MET A 105 -18.28 5.90 -8.84
CA MET A 105 -17.87 7.31 -8.64
C MET A 105 -18.62 7.94 -7.47
N GLY A 106 -19.94 7.73 -7.39
CA GLY A 106 -20.76 8.19 -6.27
C GLY A 106 -20.22 7.71 -4.93
N MET A 107 -20.00 6.40 -4.79
CA MET A 107 -19.43 5.82 -3.57
C MET A 107 -18.03 6.38 -3.26
N LEU A 108 -17.12 6.40 -4.24
CA LEU A 108 -15.75 6.86 -4.03
C LEU A 108 -15.67 8.35 -3.68
N SER A 109 -16.58 9.19 -4.18
CA SER A 109 -16.61 10.61 -3.87
C SER A 109 -16.84 10.91 -2.38
N GLU A 110 -17.47 9.99 -1.66
CA GLU A 110 -17.74 10.09 -0.22
C GLU A 110 -16.67 9.40 0.63
N THR A 111 -15.66 8.79 0.00
CA THR A 111 -14.65 8.00 0.70
C THR A 111 -13.43 8.84 1.06
N PRO A 112 -12.87 8.68 2.27
CA PRO A 112 -11.73 9.46 2.72
C PRO A 112 -10.40 8.89 2.18
N ILE A 113 -10.27 8.74 0.86
CA ILE A 113 -9.03 8.30 0.20
C ILE A 113 -8.25 9.52 -0.28
N PHE A 114 -7.01 9.66 0.18
CA PHE A 114 -6.11 10.76 -0.15
C PHE A 114 -4.94 10.22 -0.95
N ILE A 115 -4.83 10.61 -2.22
CA ILE A 115 -3.78 10.13 -3.12
C ILE A 115 -2.78 11.24 -3.36
N ASP A 116 -1.50 10.92 -3.19
CA ASP A 116 -0.38 11.79 -3.50
C ASP A 116 0.58 11.07 -4.45
N ASP A 117 0.66 11.57 -5.68
CA ASP A 117 1.54 11.10 -6.74
C ASP A 117 2.65 12.10 -7.06
N SER A 118 3.01 12.95 -6.08
CA SER A 118 4.05 13.96 -6.28
C SER A 118 5.37 13.30 -6.71
N PRO A 119 6.05 13.85 -7.73
CA PRO A 119 7.36 13.36 -8.11
C PRO A 119 8.33 13.55 -6.95
N PHE A 120 9.22 12.57 -6.73
CA PHE A 120 10.28 12.59 -5.71
C PHE A 120 9.86 12.47 -4.24
N LEU A 121 8.70 11.85 -3.94
CA LEU A 121 8.27 11.57 -2.56
C LEU A 121 9.35 10.87 -1.72
N ASN A 122 9.86 11.58 -0.71
CA ASN A 122 10.78 11.04 0.30
C ASN A 122 10.10 10.86 1.68
N VAL A 123 10.78 10.20 2.63
CA VAL A 123 10.17 9.87 3.94
C VAL A 123 9.79 11.13 4.74
N MET A 124 10.53 12.23 4.58
CA MET A 124 10.21 13.51 5.24
C MET A 124 8.94 14.14 4.68
N GLU A 125 8.72 14.06 3.36
CA GLU A 125 7.51 14.56 2.71
C GLU A 125 6.29 13.72 3.08
N ILE A 126 6.42 12.39 3.03
CA ILE A 126 5.38 11.46 3.48
C ILE A 126 5.03 11.73 4.95
N ARG A 127 6.03 11.95 5.81
CA ARG A 127 5.81 12.32 7.21
C ARG A 127 5.03 13.61 7.36
N THR A 128 5.42 14.66 6.64
CA THR A 128 4.76 15.97 6.71
C THR A 128 3.29 15.86 6.28
N LYS A 129 3.05 15.22 5.14
CA LYS A 129 1.70 15.01 4.59
C LYS A 129 0.86 14.07 5.47
N GLY A 130 1.47 12.99 5.97
CA GLY A 130 0.84 12.06 6.90
C GLY A 130 0.40 12.72 8.20
N ARG A 131 1.26 13.55 8.83
CA ARG A 131 0.89 14.34 10.02
C ARG A 131 -0.29 15.25 9.75
N ARG A 132 -0.27 15.97 8.62
CA ARG A 132 -1.38 16.84 8.23
C ARG A 132 -2.67 16.05 8.07
N LEU A 133 -2.62 14.91 7.40
CA LEU A 133 -3.79 14.05 7.22
C LEU A 133 -4.37 13.58 8.57
N LEU A 134 -3.52 13.21 9.53
CA LEU A 134 -3.94 12.84 10.90
C LEU A 134 -4.58 13.99 11.68
N MET A 135 -4.20 15.24 11.40
CA MET A 135 -4.83 16.41 12.04
C MET A 135 -6.23 16.68 11.47
N GLU A 136 -6.46 16.31 10.21
CA GLU A 136 -7.70 16.59 9.49
C GLU A 136 -8.70 15.42 9.55
N GLN A 137 -8.23 14.17 9.73
CA GLN A 137 -9.03 12.95 9.54
C GLN A 137 -8.67 11.81 10.51
N ASP A 138 -9.59 10.88 10.75
CA ASP A 138 -9.30 9.60 11.45
C ASP A 138 -8.63 8.60 10.50
N VAL A 139 -7.29 8.62 10.46
CA VAL A 139 -6.50 7.79 9.54
C VAL A 139 -6.43 6.34 10.00
N GLY A 140 -6.91 5.44 9.15
CA GLY A 140 -6.86 4.00 9.35
C GLY A 140 -5.62 3.34 8.75
N LEU A 141 -5.10 3.85 7.63
CA LEU A 141 -4.02 3.20 6.89
C LEU A 141 -3.21 4.22 6.08
N ILE A 142 -1.91 3.99 5.99
CA ILE A 142 -1.05 4.64 4.99
C ILE A 142 -0.46 3.58 4.07
N VAL A 143 -0.60 3.76 2.77
CA VAL A 143 -0.03 2.89 1.72
C VAL A 143 1.07 3.64 1.00
N ILE A 144 2.22 3.00 0.78
CA ILE A 144 3.37 3.58 0.06
C ILE A 144 3.77 2.64 -1.08
N ASP A 145 3.59 3.08 -2.33
CA ASP A 145 3.99 2.38 -3.57
C ASP A 145 5.04 3.20 -4.33
N TYR A 146 6.34 2.89 -4.38
CA TYR A 146 7.10 1.77 -3.84
C TYR A 146 8.41 2.27 -3.23
N LEU A 147 8.95 1.51 -2.29
CA LEU A 147 10.08 1.91 -1.45
C LEU A 147 11.40 2.20 -2.17
N GLN A 148 11.72 1.53 -3.29
CA GLN A 148 13.08 1.61 -3.87
C GLN A 148 13.27 2.80 -4.84
N LEU A 149 12.25 3.65 -5.06
CA LEU A 149 12.40 4.93 -5.77
C LEU A 149 12.77 6.10 -4.85
N MET A 150 12.67 5.91 -3.53
CA MET A 150 13.00 6.97 -2.56
C MET A 150 14.52 7.19 -2.40
N SER A 151 15.36 6.39 -3.07
CA SER A 151 16.82 6.34 -2.88
C SER A 151 17.65 6.92 -4.04
N GLY A 152 17.02 7.58 -5.03
CA GLY A 152 17.65 7.95 -6.30
C GLY A 152 18.71 9.07 -6.31
N MET A 153 19.23 9.54 -5.17
CA MET A 153 20.19 10.66 -5.14
C MET A 153 21.68 10.26 -4.97
N SER A 154 21.99 8.99 -4.73
CA SER A 154 23.38 8.56 -4.47
C SER A 154 24.05 7.94 -5.69
N LYS A 155 25.08 8.60 -6.23
CA LYS A 155 25.84 8.18 -7.41
C LYS A 155 26.83 7.00 -7.20
N HIS A 156 26.80 6.26 -6.08
CA HIS A 156 27.91 5.37 -5.69
C HIS A 156 27.44 3.98 -5.22
N GLY A 157 27.93 2.91 -5.88
CA GLY A 157 28.09 1.53 -5.39
C GLY A 157 26.81 0.69 -5.10
N SER A 158 26.88 -0.63 -5.33
CA SER A 158 25.80 -1.58 -5.02
C SER A 158 25.58 -1.81 -3.52
N ASP A 159 26.64 -1.70 -2.69
CA ASP A 159 26.56 -1.82 -1.22
C ASP A 159 25.74 -0.70 -0.59
N ASN A 160 25.85 0.51 -1.15
CA ASN A 160 25.17 1.69 -0.66
C ASN A 160 23.64 1.56 -0.77
N ARG A 161 23.15 0.85 -1.79
CA ARG A 161 21.72 0.64 -2.01
C ARG A 161 21.07 -0.24 -0.95
N VAL A 162 21.75 -1.30 -0.48
CA VAL A 162 21.21 -2.16 0.59
C VAL A 162 21.11 -1.37 1.90
N GLN A 163 22.11 -0.52 2.16
CA GLN A 163 22.12 0.37 3.31
C GLN A 163 21.01 1.42 3.23
N GLU A 164 20.82 2.07 2.08
CA GLU A 164 19.76 3.06 1.84
C GLU A 164 18.36 2.47 2.09
N VAL A 165 18.07 1.29 1.53
CA VAL A 165 16.73 0.69 1.69
C VAL A 165 16.51 0.23 3.14
N SER A 166 17.57 -0.16 3.85
CA SER A 166 17.51 -0.44 5.30
C SER A 166 17.19 0.81 6.11
N GLU A 167 17.83 1.95 5.78
CA GLU A 167 17.57 3.24 6.42
C GLU A 167 16.14 3.73 6.14
N ILE A 168 15.64 3.57 4.91
CA ILE A 168 14.25 3.87 4.54
C ILE A 168 13.29 3.01 5.37
N SER A 169 13.51 1.70 5.44
CA SER A 169 12.64 0.78 6.19
C SER A 169 12.58 1.14 7.67
N ARG A 170 13.73 1.45 8.29
CA ARG A 170 13.81 1.92 9.68
C ARG A 170 13.08 3.25 9.86
N SER A 171 13.24 4.18 8.93
CA SER A 171 12.58 5.49 8.96
C SER A 171 11.06 5.35 8.82
N LEU A 172 10.57 4.41 8.02
CA LEU A 172 9.15 4.12 7.88
C LEU A 172 8.57 3.42 9.11
N LYS A 173 9.29 2.50 9.75
CA LYS A 173 8.85 1.92 11.03
C LYS A 173 8.79 2.99 12.12
N ALA A 174 9.77 3.90 12.16
CA ALA A 174 9.72 5.05 13.06
C ALA A 174 8.52 5.95 12.76
N LEU A 175 8.23 6.19 11.47
CA LEU A 175 7.06 6.97 11.05
C LEU A 175 5.73 6.30 11.45
N ALA A 176 5.60 4.98 11.27
CA ALA A 176 4.41 4.24 11.67
C ALA A 176 4.14 4.39 13.18
N ARG A 177 5.21 4.27 14.00
CA ARG A 177 5.15 4.48 15.45
C ARG A 177 4.79 5.92 15.82
N GLU A 178 5.41 6.88 15.15
CA GLU A 178 5.18 8.31 15.38
C GLU A 178 3.73 8.70 15.08
N LEU A 179 3.19 8.26 13.95
CA LEU A 179 1.81 8.53 13.55
C LEU A 179 0.81 7.63 14.28
N ASN A 180 1.24 6.54 14.92
CA ASN A 180 0.38 5.53 15.54
C ASN A 180 -0.69 4.98 14.56
N VAL A 181 -0.25 4.71 13.31
CA VAL A 181 -1.08 4.22 12.19
C VAL A 181 -0.33 3.09 11.49
N PRO A 182 -1.00 2.02 11.02
CA PRO A 182 -0.33 1.00 10.20
C PRO A 182 0.15 1.60 8.89
N ILE A 183 1.39 1.29 8.51
CA ILE A 183 1.96 1.62 7.20
C ILE A 183 2.11 0.33 6.38
N LEU A 184 1.42 0.25 5.26
CA LEU A 184 1.57 -0.81 4.25
C LEU A 184 2.55 -0.33 3.16
N ALA A 185 3.76 -0.86 3.19
CA ALA A 185 4.81 -0.50 2.27
C ALA A 185 5.00 -1.57 1.19
N LEU A 186 5.00 -1.14 -0.06
CA LEU A 186 5.07 -2.01 -1.22
C LEU A 186 6.53 -2.18 -1.68
N SER A 187 6.96 -3.43 -1.79
CA SER A 187 8.32 -3.81 -2.17
C SER A 187 8.32 -4.69 -3.42
N GLN A 188 9.33 -4.55 -4.28
CA GLN A 188 9.51 -5.41 -5.44
C GLN A 188 10.62 -6.42 -5.17
N LEU A 189 10.34 -7.70 -5.42
CA LEU A 189 11.32 -8.77 -5.27
C LEU A 189 12.34 -8.79 -6.42
N SER A 190 13.56 -9.26 -6.14
CA SER A 190 14.58 -9.54 -7.14
C SER A 190 14.13 -10.62 -8.15
N ARG A 191 14.77 -10.69 -9.33
CA ARG A 191 14.51 -11.75 -10.32
C ARG A 191 15.01 -13.13 -9.86
N ALA A 192 15.78 -13.22 -8.78
CA ALA A 192 16.38 -14.47 -8.30
C ALA A 192 15.33 -15.55 -8.00
N VAL A 193 14.15 -15.15 -7.52
CA VAL A 193 13.02 -16.07 -7.27
C VAL A 193 12.58 -16.83 -8.52
N GLU A 194 12.74 -16.27 -9.71
CA GLU A 194 12.32 -16.88 -10.99
C GLU A 194 13.28 -18.00 -11.44
N HIS A 195 14.52 -17.97 -10.96
CA HIS A 195 15.57 -18.94 -11.31
C HIS A 195 15.55 -20.19 -10.42
N ARG A 196 14.77 -20.19 -9.33
CA ARG A 196 14.63 -21.35 -8.45
C ARG A 196 13.58 -22.34 -8.98
N PRO A 197 13.72 -23.65 -8.67
CA PRO A 197 12.68 -24.64 -8.97
C PRO A 197 11.36 -24.32 -8.26
N ASP A 198 11.43 -23.93 -6.98
CA ASP A 198 10.30 -23.39 -6.24
C ASP A 198 10.30 -21.86 -6.34
N LYS A 199 9.26 -21.33 -6.99
CA LYS A 199 9.06 -19.90 -7.25
C LYS A 199 8.32 -19.20 -6.11
N LYS A 200 8.05 -19.88 -4.99
CA LYS A 200 7.55 -19.23 -3.78
C LYS A 200 8.61 -18.27 -3.22
N PRO A 201 8.24 -17.01 -2.95
CA PRO A 201 9.15 -16.06 -2.31
C PRO A 201 9.59 -16.51 -0.93
N ILE A 202 10.82 -16.20 -0.56
CA ILE A 202 11.39 -16.41 0.78
C ILE A 202 12.00 -15.10 1.30
N LEU A 203 12.26 -15.02 2.61
CA LEU A 203 12.84 -13.83 3.25
C LEU A 203 14.20 -13.42 2.64
N ALA A 204 14.97 -14.37 2.11
CA ALA A 204 16.21 -14.06 1.41
C ALA A 204 15.98 -13.20 0.16
N ASP A 205 14.87 -13.39 -0.56
CA ASP A 205 14.54 -12.60 -1.74
C ASP A 205 14.30 -11.13 -1.37
N LEU A 206 13.66 -10.89 -0.23
CA LEU A 206 13.47 -9.54 0.33
C LEU A 206 14.79 -8.88 0.75
N ARG A 207 15.72 -9.66 1.32
CA ARG A 207 17.06 -9.19 1.70
C ARG A 207 17.88 -8.82 0.45
N GLU A 208 17.86 -9.66 -0.58
CA GLU A 208 18.51 -9.37 -1.87
C GLU A 208 17.89 -8.17 -2.60
N SER A 209 16.61 -7.92 -2.36
CA SER A 209 15.90 -6.73 -2.87
C SER A 209 16.25 -5.45 -2.10
N GLY A 210 17.11 -5.55 -1.07
CA GLY A 210 17.44 -4.47 -0.14
C GLY A 210 16.36 -4.16 0.89
N CYS A 211 15.19 -4.81 0.82
CA CYS A 211 13.99 -4.41 1.57
C CYS A 211 13.93 -4.91 3.02
N LEU A 212 14.80 -5.84 3.42
CA LEU A 212 14.84 -6.35 4.79
C LEU A 212 16.29 -6.47 5.30
N THR A 213 16.59 -5.76 6.38
CA THR A 213 17.68 -6.08 7.31
C THR A 213 17.11 -6.51 8.66
N GLY A 214 17.88 -7.31 9.42
CA GLY A 214 17.43 -8.19 10.50
C GLY A 214 16.58 -7.57 11.63
N ASP A 215 16.49 -6.25 11.71
CA ASP A 215 15.80 -5.51 12.77
C ASP A 215 14.29 -5.36 12.55
N THR A 216 13.77 -5.67 11.35
CA THR A 216 12.34 -5.49 11.02
C THR A 216 11.46 -6.65 11.50
N ILE A 217 12.07 -7.68 12.12
CA ILE A 217 11.41 -8.95 12.51
C ILE A 217 10.97 -8.94 13.99
N THR A 218 10.87 -7.77 14.64
CA THR A 218 10.45 -7.65 16.04
C THR A 218 9.37 -6.60 16.27
#